data_AF-A0A2G2Z8S9-F1
#
_entry.id   AF-A0A2G2Z8S9-F1
#
_cell.length_a   1.000
_cell.length_b   1.000
_cell.length_c   1.000
_cell.angle_alpha   90.00
_cell.angle_beta   90.00
_cell.angle_gamma   90.00
#
_symmetry.space_group_name_H-M   'P 1'
#
loop_
_entity.id
_entity.type
_entity.pdbx_description
1 polymer ?
#
loop_
_entity_poly.entity_id
_entity_poly.type
_entity_poly.pdbx_seq_one_letter_code
_entity_poly.pdbx_strand_id
1 'polypeptide(L)'
;MTNLMNMYRKISRAEYKCPNWFPLEVHKLLSRILDPNPHTRILIANIKKSSWFKKGSESRHIRTKQLVNQNIIIDGNVVSSSNLENYSSSDTKLELAKPGNINAFAIISLSSGFDLFGLFVRKNQKEELQFISARPAPVIISKLEKVGRNLSLDLQKQEGGFFRFRGIK
;
A
#
# COMPACT_ATOMS: atom_id res chain seq x y z
N MET A 1 15.81 32.13 -4.04
CA MET A 1 16.18 32.04 -2.61
C MET A 1 15.07 32.52 -1.63
N THR A 2 13.90 32.99 -2.08
CA THR A 2 12.86 33.59 -1.21
C THR A 2 11.90 32.60 -0.53
N ASN A 3 11.97 31.31 -0.85
CA ASN A 3 11.03 30.31 -0.32
C ASN A 3 11.36 29.89 1.13
N LEU A 4 12.65 29.74 1.45
CA LEU A 4 13.10 29.20 2.75
C LEU A 4 12.79 30.13 3.93
N MET A 5 13.03 31.44 3.78
CA MET A 5 12.74 32.43 4.83
C MET A 5 11.23 32.50 5.12
N ASN A 6 10.40 32.43 4.08
CA ASN A 6 8.95 32.39 4.22
C ASN A 6 8.49 31.10 4.91
N MET A 7 9.11 29.95 4.60
CA MET A 7 8.83 28.68 5.25
C MET A 7 9.16 28.74 6.75
N TYR A 8 10.36 29.20 7.12
CA TYR A 8 10.74 29.33 8.53
C TYR A 8 9.82 30.27 9.30
N ARG A 9 9.41 31.40 8.70
CA ARG A 9 8.45 32.32 9.31
C ARG A 9 7.09 31.68 9.56
N LYS A 10 6.61 30.82 8.65
CA LYS A 10 5.35 30.07 8.84
C LYS A 10 5.47 29.01 9.91
N ILE A 11 6.60 28.28 9.94
CA ILE A 11 6.86 27.24 10.96
C ILE A 11 6.92 27.86 12.36
N SER A 12 7.67 28.95 12.54
CA SER A 12 7.84 29.59 13.85
C SER A 12 6.53 30.16 14.41
N ARG A 13 5.58 30.51 13.55
CA ARG A 13 4.24 31.00 13.91
C ARG A 13 3.17 29.91 13.92
N ALA A 14 3.53 28.66 13.61
CA ALA A 14 2.57 27.59 13.34
C ALA A 14 1.43 28.03 12.39
N GLU A 15 1.78 28.73 11.31
CA GLU A 15 0.83 29.17 10.31
C GLU A 15 0.54 28.02 9.32
N TYR A 16 -0.59 27.35 9.51
CA TYR A 16 -1.10 26.30 8.62
C TYR A 16 -2.59 26.48 8.37
N LYS A 17 -3.08 25.83 7.32
CA LYS A 17 -4.50 25.75 7.00
C LYS A 17 -4.92 24.29 7.04
N CYS A 18 -5.99 24.00 7.77
CA CYS A 18 -6.63 22.70 7.72
C CYS A 18 -7.73 22.74 6.65
N PRO A 19 -7.82 21.72 5.78
CA PRO A 19 -8.95 21.60 4.86
C PRO A 19 -10.29 21.53 5.59
N ASN A 20 -11.36 22.00 4.95
CA ASN A 20 -12.71 22.02 5.53
C ASN A 20 -13.29 20.62 5.79
N TRP A 21 -12.83 19.60 5.05
CA TRP A 21 -13.22 18.20 5.23
C TRP A 21 -12.51 17.51 6.41
N PHE A 22 -11.60 18.20 7.12
CA PHE A 22 -11.04 17.66 8.35
C PHE A 22 -12.09 17.66 9.47
N PRO A 23 -12.30 16.51 10.14
CA PRO A 23 -13.13 16.46 11.34
C PRO A 23 -12.59 17.40 12.42
N LEU A 24 -13.47 18.02 13.21
CA LEU A 24 -13.09 18.97 14.26
C LEU A 24 -12.07 18.38 15.27
N GLU A 25 -12.17 17.08 15.54
CA GLU A 25 -11.21 16.35 16.38
C GLU A 25 -9.78 16.43 15.84
N VAL A 26 -9.61 16.37 14.52
CA VAL A 26 -8.31 16.49 13.84
C VAL A 26 -7.79 17.91 13.96
N HIS A 27 -8.63 18.92 13.75
CA HIS A 27 -8.24 20.32 13.93
C HIS A 27 -7.70 20.58 15.35
N LYS A 28 -8.42 20.09 16.37
CA LYS A 28 -8.00 20.21 17.79
C LYS A 28 -6.72 19.43 18.09
N LEU A 29 -6.52 18.28 17.46
CA LEU A 29 -5.30 17.51 17.65
C LEU A 29 -4.10 18.19 16.98
N LEU A 30 -4.26 18.67 15.75
CA LEU A 30 -3.20 19.36 15.01
C LEU A 30 -2.76 20.65 15.69
N SER A 31 -3.68 21.43 16.26
CA SER A 31 -3.31 22.65 17.02
C SER A 31 -2.44 22.37 18.24
N ARG A 32 -2.60 21.20 18.86
CA ARG A 32 -1.78 20.78 19.99
C ARG A 32 -0.45 20.17 19.57
N ILE A 33 -0.40 19.51 18.41
CA ILE A 33 0.82 18.92 17.83
C ILE A 33 1.74 20.01 17.29
N LEU A 34 1.17 20.98 16.57
CA LEU A 34 1.90 22.05 15.90
C LEU A 34 2.06 23.30 16.78
N ASP A 35 1.97 23.16 18.11
CA ASP A 35 2.22 24.26 19.04
C ASP A 35 3.69 24.72 18.95
N PRO A 36 3.98 26.01 18.64
CA PRO A 36 5.33 26.54 18.59
C PRO A 36 6.10 26.37 19.91
N ASN A 37 5.40 26.44 21.05
CA ASN A 37 6.03 26.35 22.36
C ASN A 37 6.22 24.87 22.76
N PRO A 38 7.47 24.39 22.93
CA PRO A 38 7.74 23.00 23.24
C PRO A 38 7.22 22.56 24.62
N HIS A 39 7.02 23.48 25.56
CA HIS A 39 6.53 23.16 26.91
C HIS A 39 5.02 22.92 26.95
N THR A 40 4.26 23.54 26.04
CA THR A 40 2.79 23.38 25.94
C THR A 40 2.38 22.38 24.86
N ARG A 41 3.32 22.03 23.96
CA ARG A 41 3.12 21.01 22.92
C ARG A 41 2.72 19.66 23.50
N ILE A 42 1.75 19.01 22.86
CA ILE A 42 1.25 17.71 23.30
C ILE A 42 2.33 16.61 23.27
N LEU A 43 2.39 15.82 24.33
CA LEU A 43 3.25 14.64 24.42
C LEU A 43 2.75 13.49 23.54
N ILE A 44 3.66 12.67 23.02
CA ILE A 44 3.34 11.47 22.21
C ILE A 44 2.36 10.54 22.94
N ALA A 45 2.55 10.34 24.25
CA ALA A 45 1.66 9.50 25.06
C ALA A 45 0.20 10.02 25.06
N ASN A 46 0.01 11.34 24.99
CA ASN A 46 -1.30 11.97 24.94
C ASN A 46 -1.89 11.96 23.52
N ILE A 47 -1.05 12.05 22.47
CA ILE A 47 -1.48 11.84 21.07
C ILE A 47 -2.09 10.44 20.92
N LYS A 48 -1.39 9.41 21.41
CA LYS A 48 -1.85 8.01 21.37
C LYS A 48 -3.18 7.77 22.09
N LYS A 49 -3.52 8.62 23.07
CA LYS A 49 -4.79 8.57 23.81
C LYS A 49 -5.96 9.22 23.06
N SER A 50 -5.70 10.05 22.05
CA SER A 50 -6.75 10.78 21.32
C SER A 50 -7.72 9.85 20.58
N SER A 51 -8.99 10.27 20.47
CA SER A 51 -10.04 9.52 19.76
C SER A 51 -9.66 9.29 18.30
N TRP A 52 -9.13 10.32 17.63
CA TRP A 52 -8.70 10.22 16.23
C TRP A 52 -7.60 9.16 16.03
N PHE A 53 -6.59 9.11 16.91
CA PHE A 53 -5.52 8.11 16.82
C PHE A 53 -6.05 6.69 17.02
N LYS A 54 -6.99 6.51 17.97
CA LYS A 54 -7.60 5.20 18.25
C LYS A 54 -8.56 4.72 17.16
N LYS A 55 -9.24 5.64 16.46
CA LYS A 55 -10.23 5.31 15.42
C LYS A 55 -9.65 4.43 14.31
N GLY A 56 -8.38 4.61 13.95
CA GLY A 56 -7.68 3.78 12.95
C GLY A 56 -7.09 2.46 13.49
N SER A 57 -6.96 2.30 14.81
CA SER A 57 -6.51 1.04 15.43
C SER A 57 -7.66 0.10 15.76
N GLU A 58 -8.83 0.63 16.12
CA GLU A 58 -10.03 -0.14 16.46
C GLU A 58 -10.59 -0.90 15.25
N SER A 59 -10.57 -0.30 14.05
CA SER A 59 -11.03 -0.97 12.82
C SER A 59 -10.23 -2.23 12.45
N ARG A 60 -9.01 -2.41 12.98
CA ARG A 60 -8.21 -3.63 12.79
C ARG A 60 -8.43 -4.68 13.87
N HIS A 61 -9.16 -4.35 14.94
CA HIS A 61 -9.39 -5.26 16.07
C HIS A 61 -10.76 -5.95 16.04
N ILE A 62 -11.66 -5.52 15.15
CA ILE A 62 -12.98 -6.12 14.96
C ILE A 62 -12.85 -7.38 14.07
N ARG A 63 -12.29 -8.47 14.63
CA ARG A 63 -12.59 -9.86 14.23
C ARG A 63 -11.93 -10.95 15.11
N THR A 64 -11.29 -10.60 16.23
CA THR A 64 -10.68 -11.61 17.12
C THR A 64 -11.54 -11.97 18.33
N LYS A 65 -12.81 -11.54 18.38
CA LYS A 65 -13.73 -11.89 19.48
C LYS A 65 -15.02 -12.52 18.97
N GLN A 66 -14.96 -13.59 18.18
CA GLN A 66 -15.91 -14.70 18.25
C GLN A 66 -15.47 -15.85 17.35
N LEU A 67 -15.13 -16.97 17.99
CA LEU A 67 -15.03 -18.37 17.54
C LEU A 67 -13.85 -19.04 18.27
N VAL A 68 -13.92 -18.97 19.60
CA VAL A 68 -13.36 -20.04 20.43
C VAL A 68 -14.38 -21.19 20.35
N ASN A 69 -13.88 -22.39 20.05
CA ASN A 69 -14.59 -23.66 19.88
C ASN A 69 -15.16 -23.92 18.48
N GLN A 70 -14.36 -24.56 17.63
CA GLN A 70 -14.69 -25.88 17.09
C GLN A 70 -13.42 -26.54 16.55
N ASN A 71 -13.02 -27.63 17.20
CA ASN A 71 -12.07 -28.60 16.69
C ASN A 71 -12.61 -29.18 15.39
N ILE A 72 -11.92 -28.95 14.27
CA ILE A 72 -12.14 -29.72 13.04
C ILE A 72 -10.76 -30.18 12.55
N ILE A 73 -10.45 -31.43 12.88
CA ILE A 73 -9.39 -32.23 12.26
C ILE A 73 -9.88 -32.55 10.85
N ILE A 74 -9.16 -32.11 9.81
CA ILE A 74 -9.33 -32.66 8.45
C ILE A 74 -7.93 -32.97 7.90
N ASP A 75 -7.56 -34.24 8.05
CA ASP A 75 -6.66 -34.92 7.14
C ASP A 75 -7.26 -34.88 5.72
N GLY A 76 -6.46 -34.45 4.75
CA GLY A 76 -6.92 -34.24 3.38
C GLY A 76 -5.78 -34.32 2.37
N ASN A 77 -5.17 -35.49 2.29
CA ASN A 77 -4.22 -35.90 1.27
C ASN A 77 -4.80 -35.68 -0.15
N VAL A 78 -4.31 -34.68 -0.89
CA VAL A 78 -4.49 -34.59 -2.35
C VAL A 78 -3.12 -34.44 -3.00
N VAL A 79 -2.52 -35.60 -3.22
CA VAL A 79 -1.54 -35.85 -4.29
C VAL A 79 -2.23 -35.64 -5.64
N SER A 80 -1.61 -34.88 -6.55
CA SER A 80 -1.23 -35.41 -7.87
C SER A 80 -0.48 -34.39 -8.71
N SER A 81 0.75 -34.77 -9.00
CA SER A 81 1.62 -34.40 -10.10
C SER A 81 0.92 -34.34 -11.45
N SER A 82 1.35 -33.40 -12.30
CA SER A 82 1.47 -33.66 -13.74
C SER A 82 2.59 -32.81 -14.33
N ASN A 83 3.70 -33.48 -14.63
CA ASN A 83 4.75 -33.00 -15.53
C ASN A 83 4.15 -32.73 -16.92
N LEU A 84 4.62 -31.68 -17.59
CA LEU A 84 4.69 -31.70 -19.04
C LEU A 84 5.98 -30.99 -19.49
N GLU A 85 6.84 -31.79 -20.10
CA GLU A 85 8.15 -31.43 -20.62
C GLU A 85 8.06 -30.63 -21.93
N ASN A 86 9.10 -29.83 -22.17
CA ASN A 86 9.77 -29.53 -23.43
C ASN A 86 8.98 -29.55 -24.76
N TYR A 87 8.85 -28.37 -25.37
CA TYR A 87 9.03 -28.20 -26.82
C TYR A 87 9.98 -27.02 -27.08
N SER A 88 11.12 -27.33 -27.69
CA SER A 88 12.04 -26.37 -28.30
C SER A 88 11.59 -26.11 -29.73
N SER A 89 11.60 -24.84 -30.20
CA SER A 89 12.02 -24.41 -31.55
C SER A 89 11.66 -22.94 -31.86
N SER A 90 12.68 -22.20 -32.31
CA SER A 90 12.70 -21.05 -33.25
C SER A 90 12.00 -19.73 -32.92
N ASP A 91 12.84 -18.78 -32.47
CA ASP A 91 13.05 -17.40 -32.95
C ASP A 91 11.90 -16.44 -33.33
N THR A 92 12.03 -15.22 -32.79
CA THR A 92 11.38 -13.93 -33.11
C THR A 92 9.98 -13.64 -32.56
N LYS A 93 9.82 -13.46 -31.24
CA LYS A 93 8.88 -12.45 -30.70
C LYS A 93 9.14 -12.13 -29.23
N LEU A 94 9.54 -10.89 -28.97
CA LEU A 94 9.42 -10.13 -27.72
C LEU A 94 9.06 -11.00 -26.50
N GLU A 95 10.08 -11.51 -25.79
CA GLU A 95 9.89 -12.10 -24.47
C GLU A 95 9.45 -11.01 -23.49
N LEU A 96 8.14 -10.76 -23.48
CA LEU A 96 7.44 -10.27 -22.33
C LEU A 96 7.61 -11.37 -21.28
N ALA A 97 8.65 -11.23 -20.44
CA ALA A 97 8.92 -12.09 -19.29
C ALA A 97 7.59 -12.53 -18.68
N LYS A 98 7.29 -13.83 -18.80
CA LYS A 98 6.03 -14.43 -18.38
C LYS A 98 5.75 -13.93 -16.95
N PRO A 99 4.67 -13.19 -16.70
CA PRO A 99 4.35 -12.79 -15.33
C PRO A 99 4.26 -14.06 -14.51
N GLY A 100 4.95 -14.08 -13.36
CA GLY A 100 5.04 -15.28 -12.52
C GLY A 100 3.67 -15.92 -12.33
N ASN A 101 3.60 -17.25 -12.40
CA ASN A 101 2.33 -17.97 -12.25
C ASN A 101 1.76 -17.65 -10.86
N ILE A 102 0.67 -16.88 -10.80
CA ILE A 102 -0.02 -16.56 -9.56
C ILE A 102 -0.92 -17.74 -9.18
N ASN A 103 -0.80 -18.23 -7.94
CA ASN A 103 -1.64 -19.30 -7.41
C ASN A 103 -3.10 -18.81 -7.23
N ALA A 104 -4.09 -19.68 -7.42
CA ALA A 104 -5.51 -19.38 -7.15
C ALA A 104 -5.78 -18.80 -5.74
N PHE A 105 -5.10 -19.31 -4.71
CA PHE A 105 -5.18 -18.75 -3.34
C PHE A 105 -4.65 -17.32 -3.27
N ALA A 106 -3.59 -17.00 -4.03
CA ALA A 106 -3.07 -15.65 -4.10
C ALA A 106 -4.08 -14.70 -4.75
N ILE A 107 -4.81 -15.12 -5.80
CA ILE A 107 -5.88 -14.32 -6.43
C ILE A 107 -7.03 -14.08 -5.46
N ILE A 108 -7.49 -15.13 -4.76
CA ILE A 108 -8.60 -15.03 -3.80
C ILE A 108 -8.26 -14.06 -2.66
N SER A 109 -7.00 -14.10 -2.22
CA SER A 109 -6.50 -13.22 -1.14
C SER A 109 -6.45 -11.74 -1.53
N LEU A 110 -6.57 -11.40 -2.82
CA LEU A 110 -6.67 -10.00 -3.30
C LEU A 110 -8.02 -9.35 -2.99
N SER A 111 -9.05 -10.15 -2.69
CA SER A 111 -10.37 -9.63 -2.30
C SER A 111 -10.35 -9.22 -0.84
N SER A 112 -10.76 -7.97 -0.54
CA SER A 112 -10.79 -7.43 0.83
C SER A 112 -11.66 -8.24 1.81
N GLY A 113 -12.59 -9.06 1.31
CA GLY A 113 -13.44 -9.94 2.12
C GLY A 113 -12.85 -11.33 2.40
N PHE A 114 -11.81 -11.73 1.65
CA PHE A 114 -11.13 -13.02 1.75
C PHE A 114 -9.63 -12.86 1.98
N ASP A 115 -9.21 -11.67 2.40
CA ASP A 115 -7.84 -11.40 2.78
C ASP A 115 -7.46 -12.20 4.04
N LEU A 116 -6.75 -13.31 3.82
CA LEU A 116 -6.23 -14.18 4.87
C LEU A 116 -4.89 -13.67 5.45
N PHE A 117 -4.33 -12.57 4.95
CA PHE A 117 -3.06 -12.04 5.46
C PHE A 117 -3.15 -11.71 6.96
N GLY A 118 -4.33 -11.29 7.45
CA GLY A 118 -4.56 -11.06 8.88
C GLY A 118 -4.42 -12.30 9.78
N LEU A 119 -4.49 -13.52 9.22
CA LEU A 119 -4.34 -14.78 9.96
C LEU A 119 -2.87 -15.21 10.09
N PHE A 120 -2.00 -14.80 9.15
CA PHE A 120 -0.65 -15.34 9.00
C PHE A 120 0.47 -14.27 9.02
N VAL A 121 0.16 -12.98 8.83
CA VAL A 121 1.18 -11.93 8.67
C VAL A 121 1.49 -11.22 9.99
N ARG A 122 2.79 -11.24 10.35
CA ARG A 122 3.36 -10.42 11.44
C ARG A 122 3.35 -8.94 11.03
N LYS A 123 2.98 -8.08 11.98
CA LYS A 123 2.62 -6.63 11.92
C LYS A 123 3.55 -5.64 11.18
N ASN A 124 4.50 -6.07 10.35
CA ASN A 124 5.55 -5.21 9.77
C ASN A 124 5.55 -5.13 8.23
N GLN A 125 4.59 -5.75 7.53
CA GLN A 125 4.50 -5.62 6.08
C GLN A 125 3.69 -4.38 5.72
N LYS A 126 4.28 -3.50 4.90
CA LYS A 126 3.59 -2.33 4.34
C LYS A 126 2.37 -2.83 3.58
N GLU A 127 1.23 -2.17 3.76
CA GLU A 127 0.05 -2.39 2.92
C GLU A 127 0.43 -2.03 1.48
N GLU A 128 0.84 -3.02 0.69
CA GLU A 128 1.03 -2.85 -0.74
C GLU A 128 -0.37 -2.78 -1.38
N LEU A 129 -0.68 -1.64 -1.97
CA LEU A 129 -1.91 -1.48 -2.74
C LEU A 129 -1.78 -2.28 -4.03
N GLN A 130 -2.59 -3.32 -4.17
CA GLN A 130 -2.65 -4.17 -5.36
C GLN A 130 -3.95 -3.91 -6.13
N PHE A 131 -3.86 -3.92 -7.46
CA PHE A 131 -5.00 -3.72 -8.35
C PHE A 131 -4.97 -4.75 -9.48
N ILE A 132 -6.14 -5.21 -9.91
CA ILE A 132 -6.31 -6.17 -11.01
C ILE A 132 -6.82 -5.44 -12.25
N SER A 133 -6.27 -5.77 -13.41
CA SER A 133 -6.73 -5.25 -14.70
C SER A 133 -6.93 -6.40 -15.67
N ALA A 134 -8.06 -6.39 -16.39
CA ALA A 134 -8.33 -7.34 -17.48
C ALA A 134 -7.61 -6.97 -18.79
N ARG A 135 -6.86 -5.85 -18.82
CA ARG A 135 -6.15 -5.40 -20.02
C ARG A 135 -4.83 -6.16 -20.19
N PRO A 136 -4.43 -6.49 -21.43
CA PRO A 136 -3.13 -7.10 -21.67
C PRO A 136 -1.97 -6.23 -21.16
N ALA A 137 -0.91 -6.85 -20.66
CA ALA A 137 0.27 -6.16 -20.15
C ALA A 137 0.87 -5.11 -21.11
N PRO A 138 0.99 -5.36 -22.44
CA PRO A 138 1.50 -4.34 -23.36
C PRO A 138 0.65 -3.06 -23.39
N VAL A 139 -0.67 -3.19 -23.26
CA VAL A 139 -1.60 -2.05 -23.24
C VAL A 139 -1.43 -1.26 -21.94
N ILE A 140 -1.26 -1.95 -20.82
CA ILE A 140 -1.00 -1.33 -19.51
C ILE A 140 0.33 -0.58 -19.53
N ILE A 141 1.41 -1.22 -20.01
CA ILE A 141 2.75 -0.63 -20.08
C ILE A 141 2.72 0.62 -20.98
N SER A 142 2.12 0.54 -22.17
CA SER A 142 1.99 1.69 -23.07
C SER A 142 1.22 2.86 -22.42
N LYS A 143 0.15 2.55 -21.67
CA LYS A 143 -0.59 3.56 -20.91
C LYS A 143 0.26 4.19 -19.81
N LEU A 144 1.02 3.39 -19.07
CA LEU A 144 1.94 3.84 -18.03
C LEU A 144 3.02 4.77 -18.60
N GLU A 145 3.64 4.42 -19.72
CA GLU A 145 4.62 5.29 -20.39
C GLU A 145 4.02 6.62 -20.83
N LYS A 146 2.81 6.60 -21.42
CA LYS A 146 2.11 7.83 -21.84
C LYS A 146 1.84 8.75 -20.65
N VAL A 147 1.37 8.19 -19.53
CA VAL A 147 1.13 8.97 -18.30
C VAL A 147 2.44 9.47 -17.71
N GLY A 148 3.49 8.64 -17.70
CA GLY A 148 4.83 9.03 -17.25
C GLY A 148 5.36 10.24 -18.00
N ARG A 149 5.35 10.19 -19.35
CA ARG A 149 5.80 11.29 -20.21
C ARG A 149 5.05 12.60 -19.92
N ASN A 150 3.74 12.54 -19.71
CA ASN A 150 2.94 13.72 -19.36
C ASN A 150 3.31 14.32 -17.98
N LEU A 151 3.92 13.54 -17.10
CA LEU A 151 4.35 13.95 -15.76
C LEU A 151 5.87 14.19 -15.66
N SER A 152 6.59 14.25 -16.79
CA SER A 152 8.05 14.32 -16.83
C SER A 152 8.75 13.16 -16.10
N LEU A 153 8.17 11.96 -16.21
CA LEU A 153 8.71 10.71 -15.67
C LEU A 153 9.02 9.72 -16.80
N ASP A 154 10.14 9.04 -16.68
CA ASP A 154 10.54 7.94 -17.57
C ASP A 154 10.26 6.57 -16.91
N LEU A 155 9.77 5.61 -17.69
CA LEU A 155 9.42 4.27 -17.23
C LEU A 155 10.57 3.31 -17.52
N GLN A 156 11.25 2.85 -16.46
CA GLN A 156 12.36 1.91 -16.57
C GLN A 156 11.91 0.49 -16.23
N LYS A 157 12.09 -0.44 -17.17
CA LYS A 157 11.91 -1.88 -16.92
C LYS A 157 13.02 -2.38 -16.00
N GLN A 158 12.64 -3.18 -15.01
CA GLN A 158 13.53 -3.85 -14.07
C GLN A 158 13.46 -5.37 -14.27
N GLU A 159 14.32 -6.11 -13.58
CA GLU A 159 14.25 -7.57 -13.52
C GLU A 159 12.91 -8.04 -12.91
N GLY A 160 12.51 -9.28 -13.22
CA GLY A 160 11.31 -9.89 -12.63
C GLY A 160 9.97 -9.29 -13.08
N GLY A 161 9.93 -8.50 -14.16
CA GLY A 161 8.70 -7.90 -14.67
C GLY A 161 8.25 -6.63 -13.93
N PHE A 162 9.10 -6.08 -13.06
CA PHE A 162 8.85 -4.82 -12.36
C PHE A 162 9.16 -3.62 -13.26
N PHE A 163 8.48 -2.50 -13.00
CA PHE A 163 8.73 -1.22 -13.66
C PHE A 163 8.90 -0.12 -12.61
N ARG A 164 9.75 0.86 -12.90
CA ARG A 164 10.04 1.99 -12.00
C ARG A 164 9.96 3.30 -12.77
N PHE A 165 9.20 4.26 -12.25
CA PHE A 165 9.25 5.63 -12.75
C PHE A 165 10.47 6.38 -12.20
N ARG A 166 11.14 7.16 -13.06
CA ARG A 166 12.25 8.05 -12.69
C ARG A 166 11.96 9.45 -13.22
N GLY A 167 12.28 10.49 -12.44
CA GLY A 167 12.19 11.87 -12.92
C GLY A 167 13.12 12.11 -14.10
N ILE A 168 12.59 12.72 -15.16
CA ILE A 168 13.39 13.24 -16.27
C ILE A 168 14.04 14.53 -15.75
N LYS A 169 15.37 14.60 -15.81
CA LYS A 169 16.14 15.79 -15.41
C LYS A 169 15.95 16.92 -16.41
#